data_AF-A0A3D9CPK3-F1
#
_entry.id   AF-A0A3D9CPK3-F1
#
_cell.length_a   1.000
_cell.length_b   1.000
_cell.length_c   1.000
_cell.angle_alpha   90.00
_cell.angle_beta   90.00
_cell.angle_gamma   90.00
#
_symmetry.space_group_name_H-M   'P 1'
#
loop_
_entity.id
_entity.type
_entity.pdbx_description
1 polymer ?
#
loop_
_entity_poly.entity_id
_entity_poly.type
_entity_poly.pdbx_seq_one_letter_code
_entity_poly.pdbx_strand_id
1 'polypeptide(L)'
;MKISHTLFFLLLVITIQAQVISGTVIAKNENQPIPYVKVGIEKNSAGTISDEKGNFSIDLSNVDSQQIIKIEVPGYNLYQETVQNFKQHHQQKIFLTEKTRNIKEVTIKPKKLVDKNWGVNTKTKSVIYFVNPELDKKDFLGETALEFKAKKRSKIKNINLNVASYASAQPVLMRYSIYSEKNGFPDKNILEEEITVALTEDMIKDGTFTLDVNDRNIWVQGKFFIGIQFLKDFDGRIKISAALFRTGFIRKFYGDWQKMTIAAPAINIDVKMDKNRSNHQDENEFSDDKDFLISDVSKYAEESERTDYGRNIFTGNTLKLKDAELYYEVYGEGEPLILLHGNSGSIKDFYQQIPVLSKQYKVIALDTRGQGKSLDSSKKDYTYTLFADDVKAVADHLKIDKINIAGWSDGGNTGLEFALKYPDNLHKLIIIGANAFPGGVEEKITNTFINQMTRLKQLNVPESFNERRLLKIMLTEPRISQKDLNKIKSTVLVIAGDRDVIKKEHTEFIAKQLPFAKLKIYKDASHMIPFEKADQLNADIMDFLGKNN
;
A
#
# COMPACT_ATOMS: atom_id res chain seq x y z
N MET A 1 -34.52 -11.95 75.41
CA MET A 1 -34.38 -10.93 74.33
C MET A 1 -33.53 -11.53 73.21
N LYS A 2 -34.13 -11.89 72.08
CA LYS A 2 -33.41 -12.20 70.83
C LYS A 2 -33.65 -11.04 69.88
N ILE A 3 -32.58 -10.29 69.60
CA ILE A 3 -32.62 -9.14 68.69
C ILE A 3 -32.30 -9.70 67.29
N SER A 4 -33.28 -9.59 66.39
CA SER A 4 -33.11 -9.89 64.96
C SER A 4 -32.60 -8.64 64.26
N HIS A 5 -31.42 -8.70 63.64
CA HIS A 5 -30.91 -7.63 62.77
C HIS A 5 -31.27 -7.97 61.32
N THR A 6 -32.25 -7.25 60.78
CA THR A 6 -32.59 -7.32 59.35
C THR A 6 -31.70 -6.32 58.62
N LEU A 7 -30.75 -6.82 57.83
CA LEU A 7 -29.85 -6.02 57.01
C LEU A 7 -30.56 -5.62 55.71
N PHE A 8 -30.82 -4.33 55.50
CA PHE A 8 -31.46 -3.81 54.29
C PHE A 8 -30.38 -3.51 53.25
N PHE A 9 -30.27 -4.34 52.19
CA PHE A 9 -29.41 -4.06 51.05
C PHE A 9 -30.12 -3.04 50.13
N LEU A 10 -29.62 -1.81 50.10
CA LEU A 10 -30.06 -0.80 49.15
C LEU A 10 -29.42 -1.11 47.78
N LEU A 11 -30.22 -1.63 46.84
CA LEU A 11 -29.79 -1.90 45.48
C LEU A 11 -29.74 -0.55 44.71
N LEU A 12 -28.54 0.01 44.51
CA LEU A 12 -28.34 1.20 43.70
C LEU A 12 -28.49 0.83 42.22
N VAL A 13 -29.66 1.06 41.64
CA VAL A 13 -29.88 0.91 40.20
C VAL A 13 -29.26 2.10 39.48
N ILE A 14 -28.04 1.93 38.97
CA ILE A 14 -27.42 2.88 38.05
C ILE A 14 -28.04 2.65 36.67
N THR A 15 -29.05 3.43 36.32
CA THR A 15 -29.51 3.49 34.93
C THR A 15 -28.51 4.32 34.13
N ILE A 16 -27.65 3.66 33.34
CA ILE A 16 -26.85 4.35 32.31
C ILE A 16 -27.85 4.74 31.21
N GLN A 17 -28.36 5.98 31.24
CA GLN A 17 -29.12 6.51 30.12
C GLN A 17 -28.17 6.72 28.94
N ALA A 18 -28.50 6.14 27.79
CA ALA A 18 -27.83 6.47 26.54
C ALA A 18 -28.03 7.96 26.26
N GLN A 19 -26.93 8.70 26.11
CA GLN A 19 -26.92 10.14 25.86
C GLN A 19 -26.56 10.41 24.41
N VAL A 20 -27.47 10.01 23.52
CA VAL A 20 -27.43 10.37 22.10
C VAL A 20 -27.87 11.81 21.98
N ILE A 21 -27.04 12.62 21.34
CA ILE A 21 -27.28 14.03 21.13
C ILE A 21 -27.49 14.28 19.64
N SER A 22 -28.56 15.02 19.32
CA SER A 22 -28.88 15.40 17.96
C SER A 22 -28.99 16.92 17.83
N GLY A 23 -28.60 17.42 16.66
CA GLY A 23 -28.57 18.85 16.37
C GLY A 23 -28.47 19.13 14.88
N THR A 24 -28.36 20.41 14.55
CA THR A 24 -28.18 20.89 13.17
C THR A 24 -27.03 21.89 13.15
N VAL A 25 -26.10 21.72 12.19
CA VAL A 25 -25.01 22.67 11.95
C VAL A 25 -25.47 23.71 10.93
N ILE A 26 -25.27 24.98 11.24
CA ILE A 26 -25.83 26.12 10.50
C ILE A 26 -24.74 27.18 10.26
N ALA A 27 -24.72 27.78 9.08
CA ALA A 27 -23.88 28.94 8.78
C ALA A 27 -24.41 30.16 9.54
N LYS A 28 -23.57 30.77 10.38
CA LYS A 28 -23.97 31.86 11.30
C LYS A 28 -24.57 33.07 10.58
N ASN A 29 -24.05 33.41 9.41
CA ASN A 29 -24.45 34.62 8.68
C ASN A 29 -25.66 34.40 7.77
N GLU A 30 -25.77 33.22 7.18
CA GLU A 30 -26.81 32.91 6.17
C GLU A 30 -28.01 32.18 6.77
N ASN A 31 -27.87 31.65 8.00
CA ASN A 31 -28.82 30.78 8.67
C ASN A 31 -29.24 29.57 7.81
N GLN A 32 -28.33 29.10 6.94
CA GLN A 32 -28.52 27.92 6.11
C GLN A 32 -27.82 26.70 6.74
N PRO A 33 -28.39 25.49 6.63
CA PRO A 33 -27.73 24.30 7.12
C PRO A 33 -26.45 24.00 6.33
N ILE A 34 -25.42 23.52 7.02
CA ILE A 34 -24.15 23.13 6.39
C ILE A 34 -24.12 21.60 6.24
N PRO A 35 -24.09 21.08 5.01
CA PRO A 35 -24.14 19.64 4.79
C PRO A 35 -22.83 18.96 5.16
N TYR A 36 -22.90 17.68 5.53
CA TYR A 36 -21.76 16.78 5.68
C TYR A 36 -20.69 17.22 6.69
N VAL A 37 -21.00 18.01 7.70
CA VAL A 37 -20.04 18.47 8.70
C VAL A 37 -19.54 17.30 9.54
N LYS A 38 -18.21 17.23 9.82
CA LYS A 38 -17.67 16.27 10.79
C LYS A 38 -17.99 16.74 12.20
N VAL A 39 -18.62 15.87 12.99
CA VAL A 39 -18.92 16.10 14.41
C VAL A 39 -18.37 14.92 15.20
N GLY A 40 -17.42 15.14 16.11
CA GLY A 40 -16.88 14.03 16.90
C GLY A 40 -15.84 14.44 17.92
N ILE A 41 -15.21 13.46 18.55
CA ILE A 41 -14.30 13.69 19.67
C ILE A 41 -12.87 13.78 19.16
N GLU A 42 -12.14 14.80 19.62
CA GLU A 42 -10.73 15.01 19.26
C GLU A 42 -9.88 13.78 19.66
N LYS A 43 -8.98 13.36 18.75
CA LYS A 43 -8.09 12.19 18.92
C LYS A 43 -8.83 10.88 19.21
N ASN A 44 -10.05 10.76 18.70
CA ASN A 44 -10.91 9.61 18.93
C ASN A 44 -11.62 9.17 17.63
N SER A 45 -12.06 7.92 17.60
CA SER A 45 -12.90 7.38 16.52
C SER A 45 -14.38 7.69 16.68
N ALA A 46 -14.84 8.10 17.87
CA ALA A 46 -16.24 8.45 18.13
C ALA A 46 -16.64 9.74 17.38
N GLY A 47 -17.61 9.62 16.47
CA GLY A 47 -18.13 10.74 15.72
C GLY A 47 -19.18 10.34 14.70
N THR A 48 -19.65 11.36 13.96
CA THR A 48 -20.70 11.27 12.95
C THR A 48 -20.46 12.32 11.86
N ILE A 49 -21.11 12.14 10.71
CA ILE A 49 -21.17 13.12 9.62
C ILE A 49 -22.61 13.63 9.54
N SER A 50 -22.80 14.95 9.46
CA SER A 50 -24.15 15.48 9.28
C SER A 50 -24.74 15.12 7.90
N ASP A 51 -26.07 15.08 7.80
CA ASP A 51 -26.76 14.84 6.53
C ASP A 51 -26.68 16.05 5.58
N GLU A 52 -27.33 15.96 4.43
CA GLU A 52 -27.43 17.03 3.43
C GLU A 52 -28.18 18.28 3.94
N LYS A 53 -28.87 18.18 5.08
CA LYS A 53 -29.56 19.27 5.78
C LYS A 53 -28.82 19.68 7.07
N GLY A 54 -27.56 19.28 7.22
CA GLY A 54 -26.73 19.62 8.36
C GLY A 54 -27.14 18.97 9.69
N ASN A 55 -28.08 18.03 9.69
CA ASN A 55 -28.50 17.34 10.91
C ASN A 55 -27.51 16.25 11.27
N PHE A 56 -27.18 16.13 12.55
CA PHE A 56 -26.28 15.10 13.06
C PHE A 56 -26.89 14.41 14.28
N SER A 57 -26.39 13.20 14.54
CA SER A 57 -26.65 12.47 15.78
C SER A 57 -25.39 11.76 16.23
N ILE A 58 -24.97 11.99 17.47
CA ILE A 58 -23.73 11.48 18.06
C ILE A 58 -24.00 10.85 19.42
N ASP A 59 -23.50 9.63 19.62
CA ASP A 59 -23.55 8.95 20.92
C ASP A 59 -22.35 9.35 21.79
N LEU A 60 -22.63 10.05 22.89
CA LEU A 60 -21.63 10.51 23.85
C LEU A 60 -21.77 9.80 25.21
N SER A 61 -22.41 8.63 25.25
CA SER A 61 -22.69 7.90 26.50
C SER A 61 -21.41 7.44 27.19
N ASN A 62 -20.40 6.99 26.42
CA ASN A 62 -19.15 6.42 26.92
C ASN A 62 -17.94 7.36 26.70
N VAL A 63 -18.19 8.65 26.54
CA VAL A 63 -17.16 9.67 26.28
C VAL A 63 -16.90 10.45 27.56
N ASP A 64 -15.62 10.68 27.90
CA ASP A 64 -15.24 11.45 29.09
C ASP A 64 -15.75 12.89 28.97
N SER A 65 -16.35 13.40 30.04
CA SER A 65 -16.87 14.76 30.16
C SER A 65 -15.86 15.87 29.81
N GLN A 66 -14.58 15.65 30.03
CA GLN A 66 -13.50 16.61 29.78
C GLN A 66 -12.90 16.49 28.37
N GLN A 67 -13.27 15.45 27.60
CA GLN A 67 -12.85 15.37 26.21
C GLN A 67 -13.47 16.49 25.39
N ILE A 68 -12.77 16.87 24.32
CA ILE A 68 -13.16 17.96 23.44
C ILE A 68 -13.99 17.41 22.28
N ILE A 69 -15.22 17.90 22.14
CA ILE A 69 -15.97 17.75 20.90
C ILE A 69 -15.44 18.75 19.88
N LYS A 70 -15.25 18.28 18.66
CA LYS A 70 -14.69 18.99 17.53
C LYS A 70 -15.69 18.94 16.38
N ILE A 71 -16.05 20.11 15.85
CA ILE A 71 -16.95 20.25 14.70
C ILE A 71 -16.22 21.01 13.60
N GLU A 72 -16.01 20.36 12.45
CA GLU A 72 -15.13 20.86 11.39
C GLU A 72 -15.68 20.58 9.98
N VAL A 73 -15.59 21.60 9.14
CA VAL A 73 -15.83 21.56 7.69
C VAL A 73 -14.97 22.65 7.03
N PRO A 74 -14.37 22.39 5.84
CA PRO A 74 -13.64 23.41 5.08
C PRO A 74 -14.45 24.69 4.87
N GLY A 75 -13.77 25.84 4.86
CA GLY A 75 -14.42 27.16 4.73
C GLY A 75 -14.92 27.78 6.04
N TYR A 76 -15.06 27.01 7.12
CA TYR A 76 -15.54 27.50 8.41
C TYR A 76 -14.44 27.44 9.50
N ASN A 77 -14.58 28.29 10.50
CA ASN A 77 -13.76 28.26 11.72
C ASN A 77 -14.06 26.99 12.51
N LEU A 78 -13.02 26.44 13.13
CA LEU A 78 -13.14 25.25 13.95
C LEU A 78 -13.98 25.53 15.19
N TYR A 79 -14.96 24.68 15.47
CA TYR A 79 -15.74 24.72 16.70
C TYR A 79 -15.25 23.64 17.67
N GLN A 80 -15.01 24.03 18.92
CA GLN A 80 -14.54 23.14 19.99
C GLN A 80 -15.14 23.54 21.34
N GLU A 81 -15.58 22.54 22.11
CA GLU A 81 -15.91 22.69 23.53
C GLU A 81 -15.78 21.35 24.26
N THR A 82 -15.94 21.34 25.59
CA THR A 82 -15.96 20.09 26.36
C THR A 82 -17.27 19.34 26.14
N VAL A 83 -17.22 18.01 26.20
CA VAL A 83 -18.41 17.15 26.12
C VAL A 83 -19.42 17.50 27.22
N GLN A 84 -18.96 17.90 28.41
CA GLN A 84 -19.81 18.39 29.48
C GLN A 84 -20.64 19.60 29.06
N ASN A 85 -20.02 20.62 28.46
CA ASN A 85 -20.70 21.84 28.03
C ASN A 85 -21.63 21.55 26.85
N PHE A 86 -21.17 20.71 25.91
CA PHE A 86 -21.96 20.32 24.74
C PHE A 86 -23.28 19.66 25.13
N LYS A 87 -23.25 18.81 26.17
CA LYS A 87 -24.42 18.12 26.72
C LYS A 87 -25.47 19.06 27.33
N GLN A 88 -25.12 20.30 27.66
CA GLN A 88 -26.03 21.26 28.31
C GLN A 88 -26.85 22.09 27.30
N HIS A 89 -26.46 22.14 26.02
CA HIS A 89 -27.18 22.93 25.01
C HIS A 89 -28.53 22.28 24.66
N HIS A 90 -29.63 22.96 24.98
CA HIS A 90 -30.99 22.54 24.61
C HIS A 90 -31.26 22.86 23.13
N GLN A 91 -31.70 21.86 22.34
CA GLN A 91 -31.95 21.98 20.88
C GLN A 91 -30.73 22.52 20.12
N GLN A 92 -29.75 21.65 19.88
CA GLN A 92 -28.43 22.02 19.39
C GLN A 92 -28.41 22.58 17.97
N LYS A 93 -28.64 23.88 17.83
CA LYS A 93 -28.22 24.64 16.65
C LYS A 93 -26.78 25.07 16.84
N ILE A 94 -25.86 24.47 16.08
CA ILE A 94 -24.44 24.80 16.12
C ILE A 94 -24.15 25.79 14.99
N PHE A 95 -23.83 27.03 15.35
CA PHE A 95 -23.53 28.08 14.39
C PHE A 95 -22.03 28.14 14.08
N LEU A 96 -21.67 27.84 12.84
CA LEU A 96 -20.28 27.98 12.36
C LEU A 96 -20.09 29.33 11.67
N THR A 97 -18.95 29.97 11.96
CA THR A 97 -18.57 31.24 11.34
C THR A 97 -17.62 30.96 10.17
N GLU A 98 -17.90 31.53 9.00
CA GLU A 98 -17.03 31.40 7.83
C GLU A 98 -15.66 32.04 8.05
N LYS A 99 -14.64 31.46 7.43
CA LYS A 99 -13.29 32.02 7.38
C LYS A 99 -13.26 33.21 6.44
N THR A 100 -12.60 34.29 6.86
CA THR A 100 -12.36 35.45 6.00
C THR A 100 -11.47 35.06 4.81
N ARG A 101 -11.99 35.23 3.58
CA ARG A 101 -11.25 34.97 2.34
C ARG A 101 -10.39 36.18 1.99
N ASN A 102 -9.07 36.07 2.16
CA ASN A 102 -8.14 37.08 1.66
C ASN A 102 -7.82 36.79 0.19
N ILE A 103 -8.47 37.50 -0.74
CA ILE A 103 -8.13 37.43 -2.15
C ILE A 103 -6.76 38.09 -2.33
N LYS A 104 -5.71 37.27 -2.47
CA LYS A 104 -4.38 37.78 -2.82
C LYS A 104 -4.42 38.29 -4.25
N GLU A 105 -4.02 39.55 -4.44
CA GLU A 105 -3.83 40.15 -5.75
C GLU A 105 -2.89 39.26 -6.60
N VAL A 106 -3.38 38.80 -7.76
CA VAL A 106 -2.61 37.96 -8.66
C VAL A 106 -1.93 38.84 -9.69
N THR A 107 -0.64 39.13 -9.49
CA THR A 107 0.18 39.72 -10.56
C THR A 107 0.37 38.67 -11.65
N ILE A 108 -0.35 38.81 -12.78
CA ILE A 108 -0.24 37.91 -13.92
C ILE A 108 1.11 38.16 -14.61
N LYS A 109 2.11 37.34 -14.30
CA LYS A 109 3.31 37.21 -15.14
C LYS A 109 3.08 36.05 -16.11
N PRO A 110 3.29 36.21 -17.42
CA PRO A 110 3.20 35.10 -18.36
C PRO A 110 4.22 34.03 -17.98
N LYS A 111 3.72 32.87 -17.51
CA LYS A 111 4.52 31.72 -17.12
C LYS A 111 4.21 30.57 -18.07
N LYS A 112 5.25 29.90 -18.55
CA LYS A 112 5.10 28.66 -19.31
C LYS A 112 4.77 27.55 -18.31
N LEU A 113 3.56 26.99 -18.39
CA LEU A 113 3.11 25.87 -17.55
C LEU A 113 3.36 24.54 -18.27
N VAL A 114 3.59 23.48 -17.50
CA VAL A 114 3.75 22.11 -18.00
C VAL A 114 2.79 21.19 -17.25
N ASP A 115 2.06 20.36 -17.97
CA ASP A 115 1.22 19.32 -17.37
C ASP A 115 2.08 18.14 -16.88
N LYS A 116 1.76 17.63 -15.69
CA LYS A 116 2.39 16.47 -15.06
C LYS A 116 1.31 15.62 -14.38
N ASN A 117 1.56 14.32 -14.27
CA ASN A 117 0.78 13.42 -13.44
C ASN A 117 1.67 12.90 -12.30
N TRP A 118 1.19 12.95 -11.06
CA TRP A 118 1.92 12.52 -9.86
C TRP A 118 1.07 11.55 -9.04
N GLY A 119 1.70 10.62 -8.33
CA GLY A 119 1.03 9.73 -7.36
C GLY A 119 1.13 8.26 -7.74
N VAL A 120 0.13 7.48 -7.32
CA VAL A 120 0.05 6.04 -7.54
C VAL A 120 -0.91 5.75 -8.70
N ASN A 121 -0.33 5.30 -9.81
CA ASN A 121 -1.05 5.05 -11.07
C ASN A 121 -1.47 3.59 -11.29
N THR A 122 -1.10 2.67 -10.38
CA THR A 122 -1.42 1.25 -10.57
C THR A 122 -2.93 1.01 -10.63
N LYS A 123 -3.34 0.20 -11.60
CA LYS A 123 -4.71 -0.33 -11.73
C LYS A 123 -4.77 -1.81 -11.35
N THR A 124 -3.73 -2.32 -10.70
CA THR A 124 -3.68 -3.72 -10.28
C THR A 124 -4.92 -4.08 -9.46
N LYS A 125 -5.47 -5.26 -9.74
CA LYS A 125 -6.56 -5.84 -8.96
C LYS A 125 -6.04 -6.73 -7.83
N SER A 126 -4.73 -7.00 -7.82
CA SER A 126 -4.12 -7.96 -6.90
C SER A 126 -3.76 -7.39 -5.54
N VAL A 127 -3.66 -6.07 -5.43
CA VAL A 127 -3.40 -5.39 -4.17
C VAL A 127 -4.44 -4.29 -4.07
N ILE A 128 -5.28 -4.37 -3.06
CA ILE A 128 -6.52 -3.61 -3.00
C ILE A 128 -6.85 -3.19 -1.58
N TYR A 129 -7.25 -1.93 -1.45
CA TYR A 129 -7.86 -1.38 -0.26
C TYR A 129 -9.37 -1.56 -0.36
N PHE A 130 -9.94 -2.28 0.61
CA PHE A 130 -11.34 -2.65 0.60
C PHE A 130 -12.15 -1.75 1.51
N VAL A 131 -13.31 -1.35 1.01
CA VAL A 131 -14.28 -0.55 1.76
C VAL A 131 -15.62 -1.28 1.68
N ASN A 132 -16.03 -1.83 2.81
CA ASN A 132 -17.33 -2.47 3.00
C ASN A 132 -17.93 -2.02 4.35
N PRO A 133 -18.98 -1.18 4.35
CA PRO A 133 -19.63 -0.69 5.56
C PRO A 133 -20.13 -1.81 6.48
N GLU A 134 -20.61 -2.93 5.93
CA GLU A 134 -21.17 -4.03 6.73
C GLU A 134 -20.11 -4.77 7.55
N LEU A 135 -18.88 -4.88 7.02
CA LEU A 135 -17.78 -5.60 7.66
C LEU A 135 -17.02 -4.72 8.66
N ASP A 136 -16.98 -3.40 8.45
CA ASP A 136 -16.09 -2.49 9.19
C ASP A 136 -16.84 -1.34 9.89
N LYS A 137 -18.04 -1.61 10.44
CA LYS A 137 -18.94 -0.61 11.05
C LYS A 137 -18.28 0.30 12.09
N LYS A 138 -17.30 -0.19 12.85
CA LYS A 138 -16.64 0.59 13.91
C LYS A 138 -15.64 1.61 13.37
N ASP A 139 -15.06 1.36 12.19
CA ASP A 139 -13.98 2.17 11.61
C ASP A 139 -14.37 2.74 10.22
N PHE A 140 -15.62 2.59 9.79
CA PHE A 140 -16.08 2.94 8.44
C PHE A 140 -15.86 4.41 8.08
N LEU A 141 -16.04 5.33 9.05
CA LEU A 141 -15.77 6.75 8.86
C LEU A 141 -14.26 7.11 8.90
N GLY A 142 -13.38 6.11 8.80
CA GLY A 142 -11.95 6.28 8.65
C GLY A 142 -11.58 7.04 7.37
N GLU A 143 -10.39 7.64 7.39
CA GLU A 143 -9.86 8.39 6.25
C GLU A 143 -8.50 7.83 5.87
N THR A 144 -8.26 7.71 4.56
CA THR A 144 -6.95 7.35 4.01
C THR A 144 -6.36 8.54 3.29
N ALA A 145 -5.03 8.66 3.25
CA ALA A 145 -4.35 9.70 2.51
C ALA A 145 -3.07 9.21 1.83
N LEU A 146 -2.67 9.92 0.78
CA LEU A 146 -1.41 9.70 0.08
C LEU A 146 -0.58 11.00 0.11
N GLU A 147 0.73 10.86 0.35
CA GLU A 147 1.69 11.99 0.31
C GLU A 147 2.03 12.38 -1.13
N PHE A 148 2.16 13.68 -1.36
CA PHE A 148 2.65 14.28 -2.60
C PHE A 148 3.69 15.36 -2.27
N LYS A 149 4.66 15.57 -3.17
CA LYS A 149 5.69 16.61 -3.04
C LYS A 149 5.74 17.48 -4.29
N ALA A 150 5.33 18.73 -4.15
CA ALA A 150 5.40 19.74 -5.21
C ALA A 150 6.65 20.60 -5.03
N LYS A 151 7.72 20.32 -5.79
CA LYS A 151 8.96 21.15 -5.77
C LYS A 151 8.70 22.61 -6.14
N LYS A 152 7.74 22.85 -7.03
CA LYS A 152 7.32 24.17 -7.48
C LYS A 152 5.84 24.37 -7.20
N ARG A 153 5.45 25.63 -7.05
CA ARG A 153 4.03 26.00 -6.96
C ARG A 153 3.29 25.44 -8.18
N SER A 154 2.29 24.61 -7.91
CA SER A 154 1.58 23.84 -8.94
C SER A 154 0.08 23.89 -8.68
N LYS A 155 -0.70 23.99 -9.76
CA LYS A 155 -2.16 23.95 -9.71
C LYS A 155 -2.63 22.51 -9.89
N ILE A 156 -3.45 22.01 -8.98
CA ILE A 156 -4.12 20.70 -9.17
C ILE A 156 -5.28 20.89 -10.13
N LYS A 157 -5.33 20.03 -11.16
CA LYS A 157 -6.39 20.01 -12.16
C LYS A 157 -7.38 18.90 -11.85
N ASN A 158 -6.86 17.69 -11.66
CA ASN A 158 -7.67 16.50 -11.44
C ASN A 158 -7.14 15.70 -10.25
N ILE A 159 -8.05 15.05 -9.55
CA ILE A 159 -7.73 14.00 -8.57
C ILE A 159 -8.33 12.69 -9.08
N ASN A 160 -7.48 11.69 -9.29
CA ASN A 160 -7.83 10.41 -9.87
C ASN A 160 -7.78 9.32 -8.80
N LEU A 161 -8.81 8.49 -8.76
CA LEU A 161 -8.92 7.32 -7.90
C LEU A 161 -9.05 6.06 -8.75
N ASN A 162 -8.08 5.15 -8.68
CA ASN A 162 -8.18 3.88 -9.38
C ASN A 162 -9.04 2.88 -8.58
N VAL A 163 -10.14 2.48 -9.17
CA VAL A 163 -11.15 1.59 -8.59
C VAL A 163 -11.06 0.24 -9.29
N ALA A 164 -10.61 -0.78 -8.56
CA ALA A 164 -10.48 -2.15 -9.05
C ALA A 164 -11.84 -2.81 -9.30
N SER A 165 -12.83 -2.50 -8.45
CA SER A 165 -14.23 -2.89 -8.66
C SER A 165 -15.17 -2.02 -7.82
N TYR A 166 -16.36 -1.76 -8.35
CA TYR A 166 -17.45 -1.09 -7.67
C TYR A 166 -18.66 -2.03 -7.65
N ALA A 167 -19.34 -2.14 -6.51
CA ALA A 167 -20.57 -2.92 -6.40
C ALA A 167 -21.46 -2.29 -5.34
N SER A 168 -22.28 -1.32 -5.72
CA SER A 168 -23.27 -0.67 -4.86
C SER A 168 -24.46 -0.27 -5.72
N ALA A 169 -25.67 -0.47 -5.22
CA ALA A 169 -26.89 -0.02 -5.91
C ALA A 169 -27.15 1.49 -5.71
N GLN A 170 -26.52 2.08 -4.69
CA GLN A 170 -26.66 3.50 -4.35
C GLN A 170 -25.34 4.25 -4.57
N PRO A 171 -25.38 5.55 -4.91
CA PRO A 171 -24.19 6.37 -4.98
C PRO A 171 -23.41 6.34 -3.66
N VAL A 172 -22.09 6.18 -3.75
CA VAL A 172 -21.22 6.13 -2.58
C VAL A 172 -20.65 7.51 -2.33
N LEU A 173 -21.04 8.10 -1.20
CA LEU A 173 -20.64 9.46 -0.85
C LEU A 173 -19.23 9.49 -0.26
N MET A 174 -18.34 10.22 -0.93
CA MET A 174 -16.93 10.38 -0.55
C MET A 174 -16.58 11.86 -0.37
N ARG A 175 -15.67 12.13 0.55
CA ARG A 175 -14.99 13.42 0.73
C ARG A 175 -13.57 13.35 0.24
N TYR A 176 -13.13 14.43 -0.40
CA TYR A 176 -11.73 14.69 -0.68
C TYR A 176 -11.21 15.80 0.21
N SER A 177 -10.05 15.55 0.84
CA SER A 177 -9.35 16.50 1.69
C SER A 177 -7.96 16.77 1.13
N ILE A 178 -7.42 17.97 1.33
CA ILE A 178 -6.01 18.24 1.05
C ILE A 178 -5.39 18.81 2.31
N TYR A 179 -4.32 18.18 2.79
CA TYR A 179 -3.67 18.53 4.05
C TYR A 179 -2.29 19.12 3.83
N SER A 180 -1.95 20.13 4.63
CA SER A 180 -0.56 20.52 4.83
C SER A 180 0.21 19.41 5.55
N GLU A 181 1.53 19.46 5.45
CA GLU A 181 2.43 18.56 6.17
C GLU A 181 2.92 19.17 7.48
N LYS A 182 2.99 18.34 8.53
CA LYS A 182 3.70 18.63 9.77
C LYS A 182 4.29 17.34 10.33
N ASN A 183 5.60 17.35 10.59
CA ASN A 183 6.34 16.21 11.17
C ASN A 183 6.16 14.89 10.40
N GLY A 184 6.00 14.94 9.08
CA GLY A 184 5.79 13.78 8.21
C GLY A 184 4.35 13.23 8.20
N PHE A 185 3.38 13.98 8.73
CA PHE A 185 1.97 13.58 8.76
C PHE A 185 1.04 14.67 8.21
N PRO A 186 -0.18 14.29 7.76
CA PRO A 186 -1.21 15.27 7.42
C PRO A 186 -1.64 16.08 8.66
N ASP A 187 -1.69 17.42 8.54
CA ASP A 187 -2.00 18.34 9.63
C ASP A 187 -3.31 19.11 9.40
N LYS A 188 -3.27 20.26 8.71
CA LYS A 188 -4.44 21.13 8.51
C LYS A 188 -5.01 20.97 7.11
N ASN A 189 -6.33 20.87 7.01
CA ASN A 189 -7.00 20.91 5.71
C ASN A 189 -6.84 22.30 5.10
N ILE A 190 -6.28 22.38 3.89
CA ILE A 190 -5.99 23.62 3.17
C ILE A 190 -7.09 24.01 2.19
N LEU A 191 -8.12 23.17 2.04
CA LEU A 191 -9.27 23.50 1.21
C LEU A 191 -10.08 24.64 1.82
N GLU A 192 -10.50 25.55 0.96
CA GLU A 192 -11.40 26.66 1.31
C GLU A 192 -12.87 26.25 1.26
N GLU A 193 -13.20 25.19 0.53
CA GLU A 193 -14.54 24.68 0.33
C GLU A 193 -14.55 23.16 0.43
N GLU A 194 -15.65 22.61 0.90
CA GLU A 194 -15.85 21.18 1.03
C GLU A 194 -15.97 20.54 -0.37
N ILE A 195 -15.30 19.41 -0.57
CA ILE A 195 -15.34 18.64 -1.82
C ILE A 195 -15.93 17.26 -1.51
N THR A 196 -17.18 17.06 -1.91
CA THR A 196 -17.87 15.77 -1.82
C THR A 196 -18.30 15.28 -3.19
N VAL A 197 -18.31 13.96 -3.35
CA VAL A 197 -18.69 13.27 -4.59
C VAL A 197 -19.60 12.10 -4.23
N ALA A 198 -20.75 12.00 -4.91
CA ALA A 198 -21.60 10.81 -4.89
C ALA A 198 -21.17 9.89 -6.04
N LEU A 199 -20.24 8.97 -5.78
CA LEU A 199 -19.65 8.11 -6.80
C LEU A 199 -20.63 7.01 -7.24
N THR A 200 -20.86 6.92 -8.55
CA THR A 200 -21.60 5.82 -9.20
C THR A 200 -20.69 5.01 -10.12
N GLU A 201 -21.12 3.81 -10.49
CA GLU A 201 -20.33 2.91 -11.34
C GLU A 201 -20.01 3.51 -12.72
N ASP A 202 -20.95 4.22 -13.32
CA ASP A 202 -20.80 4.82 -14.65
C ASP A 202 -19.77 5.96 -14.70
N MET A 203 -19.44 6.57 -13.55
CA MET A 203 -18.39 7.58 -13.44
C MET A 203 -16.97 6.99 -13.50
N ILE A 204 -16.83 5.66 -13.35
CA ILE A 204 -15.55 4.96 -13.38
C ILE A 204 -15.26 4.55 -14.83
N LYS A 205 -14.29 5.21 -15.46
CA LYS A 205 -13.85 4.90 -16.84
C LYS A 205 -12.51 4.19 -16.80
N ASP A 206 -12.44 3.01 -17.43
CA ASP A 206 -11.23 2.17 -17.46
C ASP A 206 -10.60 1.92 -16.08
N GLY A 207 -11.45 1.70 -15.06
CA GLY A 207 -11.02 1.48 -13.68
C GLY A 207 -10.52 2.73 -12.96
N THR A 208 -10.81 3.94 -13.46
CA THR A 208 -10.45 5.20 -12.82
C THR A 208 -11.66 6.11 -12.70
N PHE A 209 -11.89 6.65 -11.50
CA PHE A 209 -12.74 7.82 -11.30
C PHE A 209 -11.86 9.07 -11.30
N THR A 210 -12.26 10.10 -12.07
CA THR A 210 -11.53 11.37 -12.18
C THR A 210 -12.40 12.51 -11.69
N LEU A 211 -11.95 13.20 -10.65
CA LEU A 211 -12.55 14.41 -10.13
C LEU A 211 -11.83 15.64 -10.70
N ASP A 212 -12.53 16.44 -11.50
CA ASP A 212 -12.06 17.75 -11.98
C ASP A 212 -12.21 18.80 -10.86
N VAL A 213 -11.11 19.50 -10.56
CA VAL A 213 -11.04 20.58 -9.55
C VAL A 213 -10.45 21.87 -10.12
N ASN A 214 -10.49 22.07 -11.44
CA ASN A 214 -9.89 23.24 -12.08
C ASN A 214 -10.51 24.57 -11.63
N ASP A 215 -11.81 24.58 -11.35
CA ASP A 215 -12.58 25.73 -10.90
C ASP A 215 -12.30 26.09 -9.43
N ARG A 216 -11.89 25.12 -8.60
CA ARG A 216 -11.53 25.29 -7.18
C ARG A 216 -10.21 26.03 -6.96
N ASN A 217 -9.43 26.26 -8.03
CA ASN A 217 -8.17 27.01 -7.99
C ASN A 217 -7.18 26.54 -6.89
N ILE A 218 -7.03 25.23 -6.72
CA ILE A 218 -6.19 24.63 -5.67
C ILE A 218 -4.71 24.71 -6.07
N TRP A 219 -3.91 25.42 -5.26
CA TRP A 219 -2.46 25.54 -5.45
C TRP A 219 -1.69 24.91 -4.30
N VAL A 220 -0.66 24.13 -4.65
CA VAL A 220 0.19 23.42 -3.69
C VAL A 220 1.66 23.69 -3.95
N GLN A 221 2.46 23.66 -2.87
CA GLN A 221 3.91 23.73 -2.88
C GLN A 221 4.44 23.04 -1.63
N GLY A 222 5.56 22.33 -1.74
CA GLY A 222 6.11 21.53 -0.64
C GLY A 222 5.43 20.17 -0.53
N LYS A 223 5.53 19.56 0.65
CA LYS A 223 4.83 18.30 0.97
C LYS A 223 3.37 18.60 1.33
N PHE A 224 2.48 17.75 0.85
CA PHE A 224 1.05 17.81 1.14
C PHE A 224 0.45 16.42 1.00
N PHE A 225 -0.78 16.25 1.46
CA PHE A 225 -1.47 14.96 1.39
C PHE A 225 -2.84 15.13 0.76
N ILE A 226 -3.29 14.13 0.02
CA ILE A 226 -4.68 14.06 -0.46
C ILE A 226 -5.36 12.92 0.27
N GLY A 227 -6.41 13.25 0.99
CA GLY A 227 -7.24 12.33 1.78
C GLY A 227 -8.54 11.98 1.07
N ILE A 228 -9.01 10.75 1.29
CA ILE A 228 -10.32 10.25 0.88
C ILE A 228 -11.01 9.63 2.08
N GLN A 229 -12.23 10.07 2.37
CA GLN A 229 -13.07 9.59 3.46
C GLN A 229 -14.45 9.18 2.91
N PHE A 230 -14.97 8.04 3.34
CA PHE A 230 -16.35 7.65 3.06
C PHE A 230 -17.27 8.26 4.11
N LEU A 231 -18.35 8.91 3.66
CA LEU A 231 -19.15 9.77 4.54
C LEU A 231 -20.38 9.09 5.14
N LYS A 232 -20.91 8.07 4.48
CA LYS A 232 -22.14 7.39 4.88
C LYS A 232 -22.10 5.93 4.49
N ASP A 233 -22.65 5.07 5.37
CA ASP A 233 -22.85 3.66 5.07
C ASP A 233 -23.67 3.50 3.79
N PHE A 234 -23.36 2.47 3.02
CA PHE A 234 -24.03 2.13 1.76
C PHE A 234 -24.18 0.62 1.64
N ASP A 235 -25.19 0.17 0.91
CA ASP A 235 -25.36 -1.25 0.60
C ASP A 235 -24.46 -1.62 -0.58
N GLY A 236 -23.32 -2.25 -0.27
CA GLY A 236 -22.35 -2.65 -1.28
C GLY A 236 -20.89 -2.65 -0.81
N ARG A 237 -19.98 -2.65 -1.79
CA ARG A 237 -18.53 -2.64 -1.59
C ARG A 237 -17.81 -1.86 -2.69
N ILE A 238 -16.69 -1.24 -2.31
CA ILE A 238 -15.73 -0.66 -3.25
C ILE A 238 -14.35 -1.27 -2.99
N LYS A 239 -13.65 -1.64 -4.06
CA LYS A 239 -12.24 -2.05 -4.03
C LYS A 239 -11.41 -0.97 -4.73
N ILE A 240 -10.55 -0.31 -3.99
CA ILE A 240 -9.61 0.68 -4.51
C ILE A 240 -8.30 -0.05 -4.83
N SER A 241 -7.75 0.12 -6.04
CA SER A 241 -6.42 -0.43 -6.36
C SER A 241 -5.39 0.14 -5.39
N ALA A 242 -4.34 -0.61 -5.09
CA ALA A 242 -3.27 -0.14 -4.21
C ALA A 242 -1.91 -0.56 -4.77
N ALA A 243 -0.89 0.25 -4.51
CA ALA A 243 0.49 -0.12 -4.80
C ALA A 243 1.14 -0.66 -3.53
N LEU A 244 1.84 -1.80 -3.65
CA LEU A 244 2.66 -2.32 -2.57
C LEU A 244 3.86 -1.40 -2.33
N PHE A 245 4.40 -1.47 -1.11
CA PHE A 245 5.65 -0.81 -0.72
C PHE A 245 5.64 0.71 -0.93
N ARG A 246 4.45 1.30 -0.87
CA ARG A 246 4.20 2.74 -0.83
C ARG A 246 3.62 3.09 0.52
N THR A 247 4.04 4.22 1.07
CA THR A 247 3.50 4.72 2.34
C THR A 247 2.16 5.42 2.08
N GLY A 248 1.07 4.76 2.46
CA GLY A 248 -0.22 5.40 2.68
C GLY A 248 -0.34 5.90 4.12
N PHE A 249 -1.36 6.72 4.38
CA PHE A 249 -1.71 7.17 5.72
C PHE A 249 -3.17 6.79 5.98
N ILE A 250 -3.48 6.42 7.21
CA ILE A 250 -4.84 6.11 7.63
C ILE A 250 -5.09 6.68 9.02
N ARG A 251 -6.32 7.10 9.28
CA ARG A 251 -6.80 7.43 10.62
C ARG A 251 -8.23 6.98 10.82
N LYS A 252 -8.59 6.77 12.08
CA LYS A 252 -9.97 6.50 12.49
C LYS A 252 -10.66 7.81 12.82
N PHE A 253 -11.49 8.34 11.91
CA PHE A 253 -12.23 9.59 12.07
C PHE A 253 -11.40 10.83 12.49
N TYR A 254 -11.30 11.14 13.79
CA TYR A 254 -10.47 12.21 14.37
C TYR A 254 -9.26 11.69 15.16
N GLY A 255 -9.05 10.38 15.21
CA GLY A 255 -7.86 9.75 15.74
C GLY A 255 -6.58 10.16 15.02
N ASP A 256 -5.45 9.82 15.62
CA ASP A 256 -4.14 10.13 15.08
C ASP A 256 -3.89 9.43 13.75
N TRP A 257 -3.10 10.08 12.88
CA TRP A 257 -2.64 9.49 11.64
C TRP A 257 -1.63 8.37 11.89
N GLN A 258 -1.79 7.28 11.16
CA GLN A 258 -0.91 6.13 11.17
C GLN A 258 -0.38 5.89 9.76
N LYS A 259 0.93 5.59 9.65
CA LYS A 259 1.55 5.18 8.39
C LYS A 259 1.17 3.74 8.06
N MET A 260 0.78 3.49 6.81
CA MET A 260 0.54 2.19 6.22
C MET A 260 1.65 1.94 5.18
N THR A 261 2.72 1.25 5.57
CA THR A 261 3.98 1.17 4.79
C THR A 261 4.07 -0.01 3.84
N ILE A 262 2.97 -0.73 3.62
CA ILE A 262 2.93 -1.92 2.75
C ILE A 262 1.98 -1.73 1.58
N ALA A 263 1.00 -0.83 1.69
CA ALA A 263 0.08 -0.53 0.62
C ALA A 263 -0.32 0.95 0.69
N ALA A 264 -0.38 1.62 -0.45
CA ALA A 264 -0.98 2.94 -0.56
C ALA A 264 -2.14 2.92 -1.55
N PRO A 265 -3.27 3.59 -1.27
CA PRO A 265 -4.37 3.66 -2.21
C PRO A 265 -3.91 4.31 -3.52
N ALA A 266 -4.41 3.80 -4.64
CA ALA A 266 -4.04 4.26 -5.97
C ALA A 266 -4.72 5.60 -6.30
N ILE A 267 -4.19 6.65 -5.68
CA ILE A 267 -4.56 8.04 -5.85
C ILE A 267 -3.46 8.71 -6.66
N ASN A 268 -3.83 9.41 -7.73
CA ASN A 268 -2.90 10.24 -8.49
C ASN A 268 -3.56 11.58 -8.87
N ILE A 269 -2.76 12.56 -9.29
CA ILE A 269 -3.22 13.90 -9.63
C ILE A 269 -2.62 14.38 -10.93
N ASP A 270 -3.43 15.10 -11.70
CA ASP A 270 -2.95 15.89 -12.83
C ASP A 270 -2.72 17.33 -12.37
N VAL A 271 -1.54 17.87 -12.66
CA VAL A 271 -1.12 19.20 -12.20
C VAL A 271 -0.55 20.04 -13.33
N LYS A 272 -0.70 21.36 -13.22
CA LYS A 272 0.02 22.36 -14.02
C LYS A 272 1.13 23.00 -13.18
N MET A 273 2.38 22.83 -13.62
CA MET A 273 3.57 23.29 -12.91
C MET A 273 4.30 24.43 -13.65
N ASP A 274 4.84 25.40 -12.90
CA ASP A 274 5.64 26.52 -13.42
C ASP A 274 7.02 26.08 -14.02
N LYS A 275 7.37 26.53 -15.23
CA LYS A 275 8.60 26.11 -15.97
C LYS A 275 9.88 26.93 -15.73
N ASN A 276 9.89 28.05 -15.01
CA ASN A 276 11.12 28.87 -14.92
C ASN A 276 12.33 28.14 -14.28
N ARG A 277 13.53 28.42 -14.83
CA ARG A 277 14.80 27.65 -14.80
C ARG A 277 15.11 26.94 -13.46
N SER A 278 15.44 25.65 -13.56
CA SER A 278 16.05 24.83 -12.52
C SER A 278 17.50 25.25 -12.30
N ASN A 279 17.91 25.45 -11.04
CA ASN A 279 19.30 25.26 -10.68
C ASN A 279 19.58 23.76 -10.74
N HIS A 280 20.60 23.39 -11.51
CA HIS A 280 21.20 22.06 -11.52
C HIS A 280 22.03 21.90 -10.25
N GLN A 281 21.41 21.33 -9.23
CA GLN A 281 21.96 20.64 -8.07
C GLN A 281 20.72 20.27 -7.22
N ASP A 282 20.76 19.17 -6.47
CA ASP A 282 19.67 18.67 -5.61
C ASP A 282 18.69 17.66 -6.26
N GLU A 283 19.26 16.65 -6.93
CA GLU A 283 18.55 15.40 -7.26
C GLU A 283 18.64 14.32 -6.16
N ASN A 284 19.32 14.57 -5.04
CA ASN A 284 19.41 13.61 -3.94
C ASN A 284 18.85 14.22 -2.67
N GLU A 285 17.61 13.88 -2.30
CA GLU A 285 17.12 13.89 -0.90
C GLU A 285 15.69 13.33 -0.87
N PHE A 286 15.61 12.01 -0.99
CA PHE A 286 14.64 11.25 -0.20
C PHE A 286 15.30 11.10 1.18
N SER A 287 14.80 11.82 2.16
CA SER A 287 15.21 11.60 3.55
C SER A 287 14.65 10.24 3.97
N ASP A 288 15.52 9.23 3.98
CA ASP A 288 15.27 7.97 4.65
C ASP A 288 14.94 8.25 6.12
N ASP A 289 13.66 8.11 6.49
CA ASP A 289 13.29 7.89 7.88
C ASP A 289 13.99 6.58 8.28
N LYS A 290 15.04 6.70 9.10
CA LYS A 290 15.97 5.62 9.50
C LYS A 290 15.34 4.46 10.30
N ASP A 291 14.02 4.47 10.50
CA ASP A 291 13.27 3.51 11.32
C ASP A 291 12.40 2.53 10.50
N PHE A 292 12.46 2.54 9.17
CA PHE A 292 11.58 1.69 8.34
C PHE A 292 12.32 0.53 7.63
N LEU A 293 11.77 -0.67 7.79
CA LEU A 293 12.22 -1.93 7.19
C LEU A 293 11.93 -2.04 5.67
N ILE A 294 11.34 -1.01 5.06
CA ILE A 294 10.97 -0.99 3.62
C ILE A 294 11.17 0.44 3.10
N SER A 295 11.98 0.59 2.05
CA SER A 295 12.24 1.86 1.39
C SER A 295 11.12 2.28 0.42
N ASP A 296 11.11 3.55 0.06
CA ASP A 296 10.23 4.06 -0.99
C ASP A 296 10.69 3.60 -2.38
N VAL A 297 9.92 2.70 -3.00
CA VAL A 297 10.22 2.17 -4.35
C VAL A 297 9.44 2.85 -5.48
N SER A 298 8.82 3.99 -5.18
CA SER A 298 8.00 4.75 -6.12
C SER A 298 8.66 5.01 -7.46
N LYS A 299 9.92 5.45 -7.39
CA LYS A 299 10.76 5.77 -8.53
C LYS A 299 11.01 4.52 -9.39
N TYR A 300 11.34 3.40 -8.75
CA TYR A 300 11.67 2.15 -9.43
C TYR A 300 10.45 1.53 -10.13
N ALA A 301 9.27 1.63 -9.52
CA ALA A 301 8.03 1.21 -10.17
C ALA A 301 7.71 2.06 -11.41
N GLU A 302 7.95 3.37 -11.37
CA GLU A 302 7.76 4.23 -12.55
C GLU A 302 8.78 3.91 -13.66
N GLU A 303 10.03 3.65 -13.28
CA GLU A 303 11.09 3.29 -14.21
C GLU A 303 10.84 1.94 -14.88
N SER A 304 10.43 0.92 -14.13
CA SER A 304 10.15 -0.42 -14.71
C SER A 304 8.97 -0.40 -15.68
N GLU A 305 7.92 0.39 -15.42
CA GLU A 305 6.77 0.57 -16.32
C GLU A 305 7.12 1.24 -17.65
N ARG A 306 8.25 1.95 -17.74
CA ARG A 306 8.75 2.54 -18.98
C ARG A 306 9.54 1.55 -19.84
N THR A 307 9.82 0.36 -19.32
CA THR A 307 10.53 -0.70 -20.05
C THR A 307 9.56 -1.68 -20.71
N ASP A 308 10.08 -2.54 -21.59
CA ASP A 308 9.30 -3.60 -22.22
C ASP A 308 9.42 -4.95 -21.50
N TYR A 309 10.19 -5.03 -20.41
CA TYR A 309 10.36 -6.25 -19.64
C TYR A 309 9.03 -6.71 -19.04
N GLY A 310 8.73 -8.00 -19.15
CA GLY A 310 7.44 -8.58 -18.80
C GLY A 310 6.34 -8.35 -19.84
N ARG A 311 6.64 -7.66 -20.96
CA ARG A 311 5.70 -7.49 -22.06
C ARG A 311 6.33 -7.48 -23.45
N ASN A 312 7.55 -7.98 -23.57
CA ASN A 312 8.32 -7.90 -24.80
C ASN A 312 7.79 -8.91 -25.84
N ILE A 313 7.32 -8.43 -26.98
CA ILE A 313 6.74 -9.27 -28.03
C ILE A 313 7.77 -10.07 -28.84
N PHE A 314 9.05 -9.71 -28.77
CA PHE A 314 10.13 -10.36 -29.52
C PHE A 314 10.85 -11.43 -28.69
N THR A 315 11.02 -11.19 -27.39
CA THR A 315 11.72 -12.12 -26.48
C THR A 315 10.76 -12.92 -25.59
N GLY A 316 9.50 -12.49 -25.49
CA GLY A 316 8.47 -13.14 -24.68
C GLY A 316 7.95 -14.42 -25.30
N ASN A 317 7.87 -15.46 -24.48
CA ASN A 317 7.41 -16.78 -24.82
C ASN A 317 6.45 -17.29 -23.74
N THR A 318 5.65 -18.31 -24.08
CA THR A 318 4.73 -18.93 -23.12
C THR A 318 4.82 -20.44 -23.20
N LEU A 319 5.17 -21.07 -22.09
CA LEU A 319 5.12 -22.51 -21.93
C LEU A 319 3.74 -22.93 -21.41
N LYS A 320 3.02 -23.74 -22.19
CA LYS A 320 1.75 -24.31 -21.77
C LYS A 320 1.96 -25.59 -20.99
N LEU A 321 1.53 -25.59 -19.74
CA LEU A 321 1.42 -26.78 -18.89
C LEU A 321 -0.05 -27.23 -18.83
N LYS A 322 -0.30 -28.37 -18.18
CA LYS A 322 -1.65 -28.91 -18.03
C LYS A 322 -2.59 -27.94 -17.29
N ASP A 323 -2.08 -27.23 -16.29
CA ASP A 323 -2.86 -26.39 -15.38
C ASP A 323 -2.29 -24.97 -15.17
N ALA A 324 -1.34 -24.56 -16.03
CA ALA A 324 -0.76 -23.22 -16.03
C ALA A 324 -0.24 -22.82 -17.42
N GLU A 325 -0.12 -21.51 -17.64
CA GLU A 325 0.64 -20.93 -18.75
C GLU A 325 1.75 -20.08 -18.15
N LEU A 326 3.01 -20.44 -18.41
CA LEU A 326 4.17 -19.78 -17.84
C LEU A 326 4.80 -18.84 -18.86
N TYR A 327 4.70 -17.53 -18.60
CA TYR A 327 5.34 -16.50 -19.40
C TYR A 327 6.80 -16.30 -18.98
N TYR A 328 7.70 -16.30 -19.95
CA TYR A 328 9.12 -16.03 -19.72
C TYR A 328 9.71 -15.25 -20.88
N GLU A 329 10.78 -14.50 -20.60
CA GLU A 329 11.55 -13.77 -21.60
C GLU A 329 13.00 -14.26 -21.61
N VAL A 330 13.58 -14.37 -22.80
CA VAL A 330 14.98 -14.80 -22.98
C VAL A 330 15.81 -13.66 -23.56
N TYR A 331 16.92 -13.34 -22.89
CA TYR A 331 17.84 -12.28 -23.28
C TYR A 331 19.28 -12.78 -23.31
N GLY A 332 20.04 -12.35 -24.31
CA GLY A 332 21.46 -12.67 -24.43
C GLY A 332 21.74 -14.14 -24.75
N GLU A 333 23.02 -14.49 -24.66
CA GLU A 333 23.57 -15.81 -24.94
C GLU A 333 24.57 -16.19 -23.86
N GLY A 334 25.00 -17.46 -23.84
CA GLY A 334 25.99 -17.97 -22.90
C GLY A 334 25.40 -18.89 -21.83
N GLU A 335 25.99 -18.88 -20.64
CA GLU A 335 25.56 -19.77 -19.56
C GLU A 335 24.14 -19.41 -19.10
N PRO A 336 23.25 -20.40 -18.91
CA PRO A 336 21.88 -20.14 -18.47
C PRO A 336 21.81 -19.54 -17.06
N LEU A 337 21.05 -18.45 -16.93
CA LEU A 337 20.72 -17.80 -15.65
C LEU A 337 19.23 -17.51 -15.60
N ILE A 338 18.52 -18.18 -14.68
CA ILE A 338 17.10 -17.91 -14.43
C ILE A 338 16.98 -16.80 -13.38
N LEU A 339 16.15 -15.79 -13.67
CA LEU A 339 15.78 -14.73 -12.73
C LEU A 339 14.36 -14.95 -12.21
N LEU A 340 14.19 -14.95 -10.88
CA LEU A 340 12.91 -15.19 -10.19
C LEU A 340 12.55 -14.00 -9.29
N HIS A 341 11.43 -13.35 -9.58
CA HIS A 341 10.96 -12.15 -8.89
C HIS A 341 10.32 -12.47 -7.53
N GLY A 342 10.05 -11.43 -6.72
CA GLY A 342 9.37 -11.54 -5.43
C GLY A 342 7.84 -11.72 -5.53
N ASN A 343 7.17 -11.93 -4.41
CA ASN A 343 5.71 -12.12 -4.38
C ASN A 343 4.98 -10.89 -4.96
N SER A 344 3.91 -11.14 -5.73
CA SER A 344 3.13 -10.11 -6.43
C SER A 344 3.93 -9.26 -7.43
N GLY A 345 5.13 -9.72 -7.80
CA GLY A 345 6.03 -9.11 -8.77
C GLY A 345 5.86 -9.64 -10.19
N SER A 346 6.83 -9.33 -11.04
CA SER A 346 6.95 -9.85 -12.41
C SER A 346 8.36 -9.65 -12.97
N ILE A 347 8.63 -10.12 -14.19
CA ILE A 347 9.90 -9.95 -14.91
C ILE A 347 10.41 -8.50 -14.91
N LYS A 348 9.51 -7.50 -14.97
CA LYS A 348 9.87 -6.07 -14.99
C LYS A 348 10.63 -5.62 -13.74
N ASP A 349 10.54 -6.36 -12.63
CA ASP A 349 11.27 -6.05 -11.41
C ASP A 349 12.79 -6.17 -11.61
N PHE A 350 13.22 -6.89 -12.64
CA PHE A 350 14.63 -7.04 -13.03
C PHE A 350 15.07 -6.05 -14.12
N TYR A 351 14.37 -4.93 -14.33
CA TYR A 351 14.71 -3.97 -15.39
C TYR A 351 16.14 -3.41 -15.30
N GLN A 352 16.74 -3.41 -14.11
CA GLN A 352 18.14 -3.00 -13.91
C GLN A 352 19.14 -4.17 -13.98
N GLN A 353 18.69 -5.41 -13.80
CA GLN A 353 19.53 -6.61 -13.80
C GLN A 353 19.66 -7.19 -15.23
N ILE A 354 18.53 -7.37 -15.92
CA ILE A 354 18.48 -7.96 -17.27
C ILE A 354 19.49 -7.30 -18.23
N PRO A 355 19.51 -5.96 -18.43
CA PRO A 355 20.39 -5.35 -19.43
C PRO A 355 21.89 -5.47 -19.13
N VAL A 356 22.26 -5.75 -17.87
CA VAL A 356 23.66 -5.96 -17.48
C VAL A 356 24.03 -7.43 -17.62
N LEU A 357 23.22 -8.33 -17.04
CA LEU A 357 23.50 -9.76 -16.99
C LEU A 357 23.39 -10.42 -18.37
N SER A 358 22.47 -9.96 -19.23
CA SER A 358 22.28 -10.52 -20.59
C SER A 358 23.46 -10.27 -21.52
N LYS A 359 24.46 -9.47 -21.12
CA LYS A 359 25.69 -9.27 -21.89
C LYS A 359 26.63 -10.48 -21.84
N GLN A 360 26.48 -11.35 -20.83
CA GLN A 360 27.38 -12.50 -20.61
C GLN A 360 26.66 -13.82 -20.36
N TYR A 361 25.36 -13.77 -20.04
CA TYR A 361 24.53 -14.92 -19.70
C TYR A 361 23.31 -14.98 -20.60
N LYS A 362 22.84 -16.21 -20.85
CA LYS A 362 21.50 -16.45 -21.39
C LYS A 362 20.51 -16.27 -20.24
N VAL A 363 20.03 -15.04 -20.07
CA VAL A 363 19.11 -14.66 -19.01
C VAL A 363 17.70 -15.13 -19.39
N ILE A 364 17.09 -15.92 -18.51
CA ILE A 364 15.72 -16.41 -18.65
C ILE A 364 14.94 -15.82 -17.47
N ALA A 365 14.20 -14.74 -17.72
CA ALA A 365 13.37 -14.12 -16.69
C ALA A 365 11.99 -14.75 -16.73
N LEU A 366 11.51 -15.28 -15.60
CA LEU A 366 10.26 -16.02 -15.51
C LEU A 366 9.25 -15.26 -14.65
N ASP A 367 8.05 -15.06 -15.20
CA ASP A 367 6.89 -14.72 -14.38
C ASP A 367 6.44 -16.01 -13.68
N THR A 368 6.53 -16.03 -12.35
CA THR A 368 6.11 -17.21 -11.57
C THR A 368 4.60 -17.43 -11.69
N ARG A 369 4.17 -18.70 -11.59
CA ARG A 369 2.78 -19.13 -11.82
C ARG A 369 1.77 -18.22 -11.08
N GLY A 370 0.79 -17.73 -11.83
CA GLY A 370 -0.29 -16.87 -11.32
C GLY A 370 0.14 -15.43 -11.01
N GLN A 371 1.32 -15.00 -11.45
CA GLN A 371 1.87 -13.67 -11.28
C GLN A 371 2.38 -13.13 -12.62
N GLY A 372 2.56 -11.82 -12.73
CA GLY A 372 2.89 -11.18 -14.02
C GLY A 372 1.90 -11.56 -15.13
N LYS A 373 2.43 -12.11 -16.24
CA LYS A 373 1.66 -12.66 -17.35
C LYS A 373 1.40 -14.17 -17.24
N SER A 374 1.94 -14.85 -16.24
CA SER A 374 1.71 -16.28 -16.04
C SER A 374 0.33 -16.54 -15.44
N LEU A 375 -0.35 -17.57 -15.93
CA LEU A 375 -1.70 -17.95 -15.53
C LEU A 375 -1.70 -19.28 -14.79
N ASP A 376 -2.61 -19.43 -13.83
CA ASP A 376 -2.89 -20.69 -13.14
C ASP A 376 -4.37 -21.03 -13.26
N SER A 377 -4.67 -22.26 -13.68
CA SER A 377 -6.04 -22.81 -13.74
C SER A 377 -6.27 -23.96 -12.74
N SER A 378 -5.25 -24.35 -11.98
CA SER A 378 -5.28 -25.50 -11.05
C SER A 378 -6.24 -25.29 -9.88
N LYS A 379 -6.49 -24.03 -9.50
CA LYS A 379 -7.23 -23.62 -8.28
C LYS A 379 -6.66 -24.18 -6.98
N LYS A 380 -5.41 -24.65 -6.98
CA LYS A 380 -4.73 -25.12 -5.77
C LYS A 380 -3.98 -23.96 -5.11
N ASP A 381 -3.68 -24.10 -3.84
CA ASP A 381 -2.77 -23.20 -3.14
C ASP A 381 -1.36 -23.33 -3.72
N TYR A 382 -0.62 -22.21 -3.74
CA TYR A 382 0.76 -22.20 -4.19
C TYR A 382 1.71 -22.73 -3.13
N THR A 383 2.78 -23.38 -3.58
CA THR A 383 3.93 -23.75 -2.77
C THR A 383 5.21 -23.39 -3.54
N TYR A 384 6.31 -23.11 -2.83
CA TYR A 384 7.58 -22.82 -3.49
C TYR A 384 8.14 -24.05 -4.20
N THR A 385 7.82 -25.26 -3.72
CA THR A 385 8.12 -26.52 -4.43
C THR A 385 7.39 -26.62 -5.77
N LEU A 386 6.13 -26.15 -5.87
CA LEU A 386 5.41 -26.07 -7.15
C LEU A 386 6.08 -25.07 -8.10
N PHE A 387 6.48 -23.90 -7.59
CA PHE A 387 7.22 -22.93 -8.40
C PHE A 387 8.58 -23.47 -8.85
N ALA A 388 9.25 -24.31 -8.05
CA ALA A 388 10.48 -24.99 -8.47
C ALA A 388 10.23 -26.00 -9.61
N ASP A 389 9.08 -26.68 -9.62
CA ASP A 389 8.68 -27.56 -10.72
C ASP A 389 8.44 -26.77 -12.01
N ASP A 390 7.83 -25.60 -11.90
CA ASP A 390 7.62 -24.69 -13.03
C ASP A 390 8.97 -24.22 -13.62
N VAL A 391 9.94 -23.87 -12.76
CA VAL A 391 11.32 -23.55 -13.18
C VAL A 391 11.97 -24.71 -13.92
N LYS A 392 11.84 -25.94 -13.38
CA LYS A 392 12.37 -27.15 -14.02
C LYS A 392 11.72 -27.40 -15.38
N ALA A 393 10.40 -27.22 -15.49
CA ALA A 393 9.68 -27.40 -16.74
C ALA A 393 10.13 -26.39 -17.82
N VAL A 394 10.38 -25.14 -17.44
CA VAL A 394 10.94 -24.12 -18.36
C VAL A 394 12.36 -24.50 -18.79
N ALA A 395 13.22 -24.95 -17.87
CA ALA A 395 14.57 -25.40 -18.21
C ALA A 395 14.54 -26.60 -19.18
N ASP A 396 13.69 -27.59 -18.93
CA ASP A 396 13.53 -28.76 -19.80
C ASP A 396 13.00 -28.39 -21.18
N HIS A 397 12.00 -27.51 -21.25
CA HIS A 397 11.45 -27.02 -22.50
C HIS A 397 12.52 -26.33 -23.36
N LEU A 398 13.39 -25.56 -22.71
CA LEU A 398 14.52 -24.88 -23.34
C LEU A 398 15.73 -25.80 -23.58
N LYS A 399 15.63 -27.09 -23.21
CA LYS A 399 16.68 -28.12 -23.30
C LYS A 399 17.95 -27.72 -22.57
N ILE A 400 17.79 -27.26 -21.33
CA ILE A 400 18.89 -26.82 -20.48
C ILE A 400 19.04 -27.78 -19.30
N ASP A 401 20.14 -28.54 -19.31
CA ASP A 401 20.39 -29.57 -18.31
C ASP A 401 20.79 -28.99 -16.94
N LYS A 402 21.58 -27.90 -16.94
CA LYS A 402 22.09 -27.26 -15.72
C LYS A 402 21.96 -25.74 -15.79
N ILE A 403 21.40 -25.15 -14.74
CA ILE A 403 21.09 -23.70 -14.67
C ILE A 403 21.73 -23.03 -13.46
N ASN A 404 22.02 -21.73 -13.60
CA ASN A 404 22.19 -20.83 -12.46
C ASN A 404 20.83 -20.19 -12.14
N ILE A 405 20.57 -19.89 -10.86
CA ILE A 405 19.36 -19.19 -10.43
C ILE A 405 19.74 -17.97 -9.60
N ALA A 406 19.16 -16.81 -9.90
CA ALA A 406 19.14 -15.66 -9.01
C ALA A 406 17.69 -15.32 -8.65
N GLY A 407 17.34 -15.51 -7.39
CA GLY A 407 15.98 -15.34 -6.88
C GLY A 407 15.90 -14.25 -5.81
N TRP A 408 14.94 -13.34 -5.97
CA TRP A 408 14.66 -12.29 -5.00
C TRP A 408 13.37 -12.59 -4.22
N SER A 409 13.43 -12.51 -2.89
CA SER A 409 12.32 -12.76 -1.98
C SER A 409 11.73 -14.16 -2.20
N ASP A 410 10.46 -14.27 -2.57
CA ASP A 410 9.80 -15.51 -3.03
C ASP A 410 10.58 -16.28 -4.10
N GLY A 411 11.26 -15.57 -5.02
CA GLY A 411 12.12 -16.18 -6.00
C GLY A 411 13.35 -16.86 -5.37
N GLY A 412 13.87 -16.31 -4.28
CA GLY A 412 14.95 -16.91 -3.50
C GLY A 412 14.48 -18.15 -2.74
N ASN A 413 13.28 -18.11 -2.16
CA ASN A 413 12.62 -19.25 -1.52
C ASN A 413 12.40 -20.39 -2.53
N THR A 414 11.92 -20.05 -3.73
CA THR A 414 11.77 -20.98 -4.86
C THR A 414 13.12 -21.58 -5.28
N GLY A 415 14.19 -20.77 -5.29
CA GLY A 415 15.54 -21.25 -5.59
C GLY A 415 16.08 -22.25 -4.56
N LEU A 416 15.79 -22.06 -3.27
CA LEU A 416 16.13 -23.04 -2.22
C LEU A 416 15.39 -24.37 -2.41
N GLU A 417 14.08 -24.32 -2.69
CA GLU A 417 13.29 -25.52 -3.01
C GLU A 417 13.79 -26.23 -4.27
N PHE A 418 14.17 -25.48 -5.31
CA PHE A 418 14.78 -26.03 -6.51
C PHE A 418 16.09 -26.75 -6.19
N ALA A 419 16.95 -26.15 -5.36
CA ALA A 419 18.21 -26.76 -4.95
C ALA A 419 18.04 -28.07 -4.18
N LEU A 420 16.96 -28.20 -3.41
CA LEU A 420 16.62 -29.42 -2.68
C LEU A 420 16.05 -30.51 -3.59
N LYS A 421 15.19 -30.12 -4.53
CA LYS A 421 14.44 -31.05 -5.36
C LYS A 421 15.19 -31.50 -6.62
N TYR A 422 15.98 -30.59 -7.20
CA TYR A 422 16.72 -30.80 -8.45
C TYR A 422 18.21 -30.45 -8.31
N PRO A 423 18.93 -31.05 -7.34
CA PRO A 423 20.32 -30.69 -7.06
C PRO A 423 21.26 -30.88 -8.26
N ASP A 424 21.02 -31.90 -9.09
CA ASP A 424 21.85 -32.19 -10.26
C ASP A 424 21.66 -31.17 -11.39
N ASN A 425 20.50 -30.50 -11.44
CA ASN A 425 20.18 -29.47 -12.44
C ASN A 425 20.59 -28.06 -11.99
N LEU A 426 21.08 -27.88 -10.76
CA LEU A 426 21.50 -26.58 -10.24
C LEU A 426 23.03 -26.46 -10.27
N HIS A 427 23.54 -25.41 -10.90
CA HIS A 427 24.96 -25.04 -10.84
C HIS A 427 25.26 -24.16 -9.64
N LYS A 428 24.83 -22.90 -9.66
CA LYS A 428 24.98 -21.93 -8.57
C LYS A 428 23.65 -21.27 -8.26
N LEU A 429 23.45 -20.91 -6.99
CA LEU A 429 22.25 -20.24 -6.52
C LEU A 429 22.59 -18.90 -5.87
N ILE A 430 21.86 -17.85 -6.21
CA ILE A 430 21.89 -16.55 -5.55
C ILE A 430 20.50 -16.33 -4.95
N ILE A 431 20.43 -16.12 -3.64
CA ILE A 431 19.19 -15.80 -2.93
C ILE A 431 19.30 -14.41 -2.31
N ILE A 432 18.30 -13.56 -2.57
CA ILE A 432 18.28 -12.15 -2.15
C ILE A 432 17.05 -11.96 -1.27
N GLY A 433 17.22 -11.72 0.03
CA GLY A 433 16.11 -11.54 0.97
C GLY A 433 15.22 -12.78 1.12
N ALA A 434 15.80 -13.99 1.07
CA ALA A 434 15.06 -15.24 1.21
C ALA A 434 14.87 -15.64 2.68
N ASN A 435 13.83 -16.42 2.97
CA ASN A 435 13.59 -17.02 4.28
C ASN A 435 13.36 -18.54 4.15
N ALA A 436 13.92 -19.33 5.05
CA ALA A 436 13.67 -20.79 5.11
C ALA A 436 12.32 -21.18 5.73
N PHE A 437 11.70 -20.29 6.51
CA PHE A 437 10.38 -20.47 7.11
C PHE A 437 9.73 -19.13 7.53
N PRO A 438 8.38 -19.06 7.70
CA PRO A 438 7.67 -17.81 7.98
C PRO A 438 8.15 -17.05 9.22
N GLY A 439 8.59 -17.75 10.27
CA GLY A 439 9.11 -17.13 11.50
C GLY A 439 10.38 -16.29 11.32
N GLY A 440 11.05 -16.42 10.18
CA GLY A 440 12.19 -15.61 9.78
C GLY A 440 11.85 -14.21 9.28
N VAL A 441 10.57 -13.93 9.01
CA VAL A 441 10.07 -12.61 8.64
C VAL A 441 9.78 -11.80 9.89
N GLU A 442 9.97 -10.48 9.83
CA GLU A 442 9.64 -9.55 10.91
C GLU A 442 8.16 -9.62 11.31
N GLU A 443 7.87 -9.64 12.62
CA GLU A 443 6.51 -9.91 13.14
C GLU A 443 5.50 -8.86 12.68
N LYS A 444 5.91 -7.59 12.64
CA LYS A 444 5.09 -6.47 12.14
C LYS A 444 4.63 -6.71 10.70
N ILE A 445 5.46 -7.34 9.88
CA ILE A 445 5.17 -7.67 8.49
C ILE A 445 4.20 -8.84 8.43
N THR A 446 4.46 -9.91 9.18
CA THR A 446 3.55 -11.07 9.27
C THR A 446 2.15 -10.67 9.76
N ASN A 447 2.04 -9.83 10.78
CA ASN A 447 0.76 -9.33 11.29
C ASN A 447 0.00 -8.53 10.23
N THR A 448 0.69 -7.79 9.37
CA THR A 448 0.06 -7.09 8.25
C THR A 448 -0.54 -8.07 7.25
N PHE A 449 0.19 -9.12 6.90
CA PHE A 449 -0.31 -10.19 6.02
C PHE A 449 -1.51 -10.93 6.62
N ILE A 450 -1.51 -11.20 7.94
CA ILE A 450 -2.65 -11.82 8.64
C ILE A 450 -3.90 -10.91 8.56
N ASN A 451 -3.73 -9.62 8.80
CA ASN A 451 -4.82 -8.66 8.72
C ASN A 451 -5.39 -8.56 7.30
N GLN A 452 -4.51 -8.50 6.30
CA GLN A 452 -4.91 -8.51 4.89
C GLN A 452 -5.64 -9.81 4.51
N MET A 453 -5.14 -10.98 4.95
CA MET A 453 -5.77 -12.28 4.72
C MET A 453 -7.16 -12.34 5.33
N THR A 454 -7.31 -11.83 6.56
CA THR A 454 -8.59 -11.79 7.28
C THR A 454 -9.61 -10.97 6.50
N ARG A 455 -9.21 -9.78 6.04
CA ARG A 455 -10.05 -8.93 5.17
C ARG A 455 -10.45 -9.64 3.88
N LEU A 456 -9.49 -10.25 3.17
CA LEU A 456 -9.74 -10.99 1.93
C LEU A 456 -10.70 -12.18 2.11
N LYS A 457 -10.63 -12.88 3.26
CA LYS A 457 -11.53 -13.99 3.59
C LYS A 457 -12.94 -13.51 3.90
N GLN A 458 -13.09 -12.44 4.69
CA GLN A 458 -14.40 -11.87 5.04
C GLN A 458 -15.19 -11.43 3.82
N LEU A 459 -14.53 -10.92 2.79
CA LEU A 459 -15.19 -10.46 1.57
C LEU A 459 -15.69 -11.58 0.66
N ASN A 460 -15.07 -12.76 0.75
CA ASN A 460 -15.38 -13.97 -0.01
C ASN A 460 -15.68 -13.76 -1.52
N VAL A 461 -14.91 -12.89 -2.18
CA VAL A 461 -15.09 -12.57 -3.61
C VAL A 461 -14.28 -13.51 -4.51
N PRO A 462 -14.81 -13.98 -5.65
CA PRO A 462 -14.07 -14.83 -6.58
C PRO A 462 -12.76 -14.18 -7.08
N GLU A 463 -12.76 -12.86 -7.30
CA GLU A 463 -11.58 -12.17 -7.86
C GLU A 463 -10.44 -12.00 -6.86
N SER A 464 -10.63 -12.29 -5.56
CA SER A 464 -9.53 -12.29 -4.58
C SER A 464 -8.87 -13.66 -4.42
N PHE A 465 -9.29 -14.64 -5.22
CA PHE A 465 -8.85 -16.01 -5.06
C PHE A 465 -7.34 -16.16 -5.29
N ASN A 466 -6.77 -15.49 -6.29
CA ASN A 466 -5.34 -15.56 -6.55
C ASN A 466 -4.53 -14.88 -5.44
N GLU A 467 -4.97 -13.70 -5.03
CA GLU A 467 -4.37 -12.86 -3.99
C GLU A 467 -4.35 -13.58 -2.65
N ARG A 468 -5.43 -14.29 -2.31
CA ARG A 468 -5.46 -15.13 -1.11
C ARG A 468 -4.43 -16.25 -1.17
N ARG A 469 -4.18 -16.85 -2.34
CA ARG A 469 -3.16 -17.90 -2.46
C ARG A 469 -1.74 -17.33 -2.35
N LEU A 470 -1.48 -16.19 -2.98
CA LEU A 470 -0.20 -15.47 -2.90
C LEU A 470 0.11 -14.96 -1.49
N LEU A 471 -0.91 -14.52 -0.76
CA LEU A 471 -0.74 -14.12 0.63
C LEU A 471 -0.61 -15.33 1.58
N LYS A 472 -1.29 -16.43 1.26
CA LYS A 472 -1.22 -17.67 2.05
C LYS A 472 0.18 -18.25 2.01
N ILE A 473 0.82 -18.32 0.83
CA ILE A 473 2.18 -18.88 0.72
C ILE A 473 3.18 -18.08 1.59
N MET A 474 3.12 -16.75 1.60
CA MET A 474 3.98 -15.91 2.48
C MET A 474 3.76 -16.16 3.98
N LEU A 475 2.58 -16.62 4.38
CA LEU A 475 2.22 -16.91 5.77
C LEU A 475 2.56 -18.34 6.20
N THR A 476 2.65 -19.29 5.26
CA THR A 476 2.70 -20.72 5.58
C THR A 476 3.91 -21.47 5.05
N GLU A 477 4.65 -20.88 4.11
CA GLU A 477 5.79 -21.45 3.39
C GLU A 477 6.99 -20.47 3.39
N PRO A 478 8.21 -20.90 3.04
CA PRO A 478 8.61 -22.31 2.90
C PRO A 478 8.69 -23.00 4.26
N ARG A 479 9.01 -24.29 4.30
CA ARG A 479 9.22 -25.04 5.55
C ARG A 479 10.52 -25.82 5.51
N ILE A 480 11.59 -25.14 5.11
CA ILE A 480 12.91 -25.74 4.92
C ILE A 480 13.59 -25.83 6.29
N SER A 481 13.81 -27.05 6.76
CA SER A 481 14.48 -27.28 8.03
C SER A 481 15.99 -27.07 7.93
N GLN A 482 16.68 -26.96 9.08
CA GLN A 482 18.14 -27.00 9.13
C GLN A 482 18.72 -28.21 8.39
N LYS A 483 18.13 -29.39 8.60
CA LYS A 483 18.57 -30.64 7.96
C LYS A 483 18.43 -30.58 6.45
N ASP A 484 17.42 -29.87 5.94
CA ASP A 484 17.23 -29.69 4.51
C ASP A 484 18.26 -28.73 3.95
N LEU A 485 18.49 -27.56 4.58
CA LEU A 485 19.55 -26.64 4.17
C LEU A 485 20.93 -27.33 4.09
N ASN A 486 21.26 -28.22 5.02
CA ASN A 486 22.53 -28.97 5.00
C ASN A 486 22.68 -29.94 3.80
N LYS A 487 21.57 -30.30 3.12
CA LYS A 487 21.58 -31.16 1.93
C LYS A 487 21.93 -30.39 0.66
N ILE A 488 21.73 -29.08 0.60
CA ILE A 488 22.03 -28.27 -0.58
C ILE A 488 23.55 -28.29 -0.82
N LYS A 489 24.00 -28.93 -1.90
CA LYS A 489 25.44 -29.06 -2.23
C LYS A 489 25.94 -28.04 -3.24
N SER A 490 25.05 -27.33 -3.92
CA SER A 490 25.42 -26.24 -4.82
C SER A 490 25.98 -25.06 -4.02
N THR A 491 26.91 -24.31 -4.62
CA THR A 491 27.42 -23.07 -4.01
C THR A 491 26.31 -22.02 -4.01
N VAL A 492 26.10 -21.37 -2.86
CA VAL A 492 25.03 -20.38 -2.67
C VAL A 492 25.60 -19.02 -2.28
N LEU A 493 25.14 -17.94 -2.93
CA LEU A 493 25.34 -16.57 -2.45
C LEU A 493 24.06 -16.11 -1.74
N VAL A 494 24.18 -15.83 -0.45
CA VAL A 494 23.09 -15.36 0.41
C VAL A 494 23.23 -13.86 0.57
N ILE A 495 22.25 -13.09 0.10
CA ILE A 495 22.24 -11.63 0.13
C ILE A 495 21.05 -11.14 0.96
N ALA A 496 21.26 -10.14 1.81
CA ALA A 496 20.18 -9.38 2.46
C ALA A 496 20.61 -7.93 2.73
N GLY A 497 19.64 -7.05 2.97
CA GLY A 497 19.89 -5.70 3.44
C GLY A 497 20.11 -5.65 4.96
N ASP A 498 20.76 -4.60 5.46
CA ASP A 498 20.88 -4.36 6.90
C ASP A 498 19.58 -3.85 7.55
N ARG A 499 18.60 -3.45 6.73
CA ARG A 499 17.23 -3.06 7.12
C ARG A 499 16.16 -3.92 6.42
N ASP A 500 16.47 -5.18 6.14
CA ASP A 500 15.57 -6.12 5.45
C ASP A 500 14.35 -6.48 6.32
N VAL A 501 13.23 -6.86 5.69
CA VAL A 501 12.06 -7.43 6.36
C VAL A 501 12.29 -8.87 6.82
N ILE A 502 13.33 -9.52 6.29
CA ILE A 502 13.84 -10.79 6.80
C ILE A 502 14.81 -10.49 7.95
N LYS A 503 14.56 -11.12 9.10
CA LYS A 503 15.39 -10.97 10.30
C LYS A 503 16.85 -11.30 9.97
N LYS A 504 17.77 -10.44 10.41
CA LYS A 504 19.21 -10.62 10.18
C LYS A 504 19.69 -11.99 10.68
N GLU A 505 19.25 -12.40 11.88
CA GLU A 505 19.62 -13.68 12.48
C GLU A 505 19.12 -14.87 11.66
N HIS A 506 18.01 -14.70 10.93
CA HIS A 506 17.46 -15.71 10.05
C HIS A 506 18.28 -15.85 8.76
N THR A 507 18.69 -14.73 8.17
CA THR A 507 19.61 -14.73 7.02
C THR A 507 20.95 -15.39 7.38
N GLU A 508 21.51 -15.02 8.54
CA GLU A 508 22.74 -15.64 9.07
C GLU A 508 22.56 -17.13 9.37
N PHE A 509 21.41 -17.53 9.90
CA PHE A 509 21.06 -18.94 10.09
C PHE A 509 21.09 -19.70 8.77
N ILE A 510 20.44 -19.20 7.71
CA ILE A 510 20.43 -19.85 6.38
C ILE A 510 21.87 -20.05 5.88
N ALA A 511 22.66 -18.97 5.86
CA ALA A 511 24.04 -19.02 5.39
C ALA A 511 24.90 -20.02 6.19
N LYS A 512 24.71 -20.10 7.51
CA LYS A 512 25.44 -21.03 8.37
C LYS A 512 25.09 -22.50 8.11
N GLN A 513 23.85 -22.80 7.69
CA GLN A 513 23.43 -24.18 7.41
C GLN A 513 23.83 -24.67 6.02
N LEU A 514 24.08 -23.76 5.08
CA LEU A 514 24.48 -24.12 3.73
C LEU A 514 25.97 -24.51 3.70
N PRO A 515 26.33 -25.73 3.25
CA PRO A 515 27.71 -26.22 3.23
C PRO A 515 28.70 -25.33 2.46
N PHE A 516 28.23 -24.68 1.39
CA PHE A 516 29.04 -23.85 0.50
C PHE A 516 28.41 -22.48 0.27
N ALA A 517 28.13 -21.75 1.35
CA ALA A 517 27.57 -20.41 1.26
C ALA A 517 28.61 -19.28 1.33
N LYS A 518 28.35 -18.21 0.60
CA LYS A 518 28.91 -16.88 0.82
C LYS A 518 27.78 -15.97 1.31
N LEU A 519 27.98 -15.27 2.43
CA LEU A 519 27.01 -14.31 2.96
C LEU A 519 27.44 -12.89 2.59
N LYS A 520 26.50 -12.07 2.14
CA LYS A 520 26.71 -10.64 1.91
C LYS A 520 25.54 -9.82 2.44
N ILE A 521 25.81 -8.99 3.45
CA ILE A 521 24.84 -8.03 3.98
C ILE A 521 25.16 -6.65 3.41
N TYR A 522 24.20 -6.06 2.70
CA TYR A 522 24.34 -4.74 2.11
C TYR A 522 24.04 -3.67 3.16
N LYS A 523 24.98 -2.73 3.29
CA LYS A 523 24.77 -1.54 4.11
C LYS A 523 23.81 -0.59 3.44
N ASP A 524 22.99 0.06 4.24
CA ASP A 524 22.00 1.02 3.77
C ASP A 524 21.08 0.44 2.69
N ALA A 525 20.57 -0.76 2.94
CA ALA A 525 19.69 -1.46 2.04
C ALA A 525 18.54 -2.12 2.80
N SER A 526 17.33 -2.01 2.26
CA SER A 526 16.14 -2.71 2.74
C SER A 526 15.95 -4.04 2.01
N HIS A 527 14.73 -4.59 2.00
CA HIS A 527 14.36 -5.74 1.18
C HIS A 527 14.44 -5.48 -0.34
N MET A 528 14.54 -4.21 -0.76
CA MET A 528 14.41 -3.76 -2.14
C MET A 528 15.76 -3.69 -2.89
N ILE A 529 16.69 -4.59 -2.54
CA ILE A 529 18.08 -4.63 -3.04
C ILE A 529 18.20 -4.58 -4.57
N PRO A 530 17.39 -5.33 -5.38
CA PRO A 530 17.47 -5.25 -6.84
C PRO A 530 17.32 -3.83 -7.39
N PHE A 531 16.66 -2.95 -6.63
CA PHE A 531 16.44 -1.57 -7.02
C PHE A 531 17.43 -0.59 -6.36
N GLU A 532 17.64 -0.74 -5.06
CA GLU A 532 18.44 0.18 -4.25
C GLU A 532 19.94 0.09 -4.53
N LYS A 533 20.41 -1.12 -4.82
CA LYS A 533 21.83 -1.46 -4.96
C LYS A 533 22.07 -2.21 -6.28
N ALA A 534 21.33 -1.86 -7.33
CA ALA A 534 21.31 -2.59 -8.60
C ALA A 534 22.71 -2.82 -9.19
N ASP A 535 23.54 -1.79 -9.29
CA ASP A 535 24.90 -1.91 -9.83
C ASP A 535 25.79 -2.82 -8.98
N GLN A 536 25.70 -2.70 -7.65
CA GLN A 536 26.46 -3.54 -6.73
C GLN A 536 25.98 -5.00 -6.78
N LEU A 537 24.67 -5.21 -6.84
CA LEU A 537 24.05 -6.52 -6.99
C LEU A 537 24.48 -7.19 -8.30
N ASN A 538 24.42 -6.46 -9.41
CA ASN A 538 24.84 -6.95 -10.71
C ASN A 538 26.31 -7.37 -10.71
N ALA A 539 27.20 -6.54 -10.14
CA ALA A 539 28.61 -6.86 -10.00
C ALA A 539 28.84 -8.12 -9.16
N ASP A 540 28.15 -8.25 -8.03
CA ASP A 540 28.28 -9.41 -7.15
C ASP A 540 27.75 -10.70 -7.77
N ILE A 541 26.66 -10.62 -8.54
CA ILE A 541 26.15 -11.77 -9.30
C ILE A 541 27.18 -12.21 -10.34
N MET A 542 27.75 -11.27 -11.11
CA MET A 542 28.76 -11.60 -12.13
C MET A 542 30.04 -12.20 -11.51
N ASP A 543 30.54 -11.60 -10.43
CA ASP A 543 31.70 -12.09 -9.69
C ASP A 543 31.47 -13.50 -9.14
N PHE A 544 30.31 -13.73 -8.54
CA PHE A 544 29.96 -15.02 -7.96
C PHE A 544 29.78 -16.11 -9.03
N LEU A 545 29.17 -15.79 -10.16
CA LEU A 545 28.99 -16.72 -11.27
C LEU A 545 30.33 -17.03 -11.97
N GLY A 546 31.33 -16.16 -11.85
CA GLY A 546 32.71 -16.44 -12.22
C GLY A 546 33.11 -15.93 -13.60
N LYS A 547 32.52 -14.82 -14.05
CA LYS A 547 32.92 -14.09 -15.26
C LYS A 547 33.10 -12.61 -14.96
N ASN A 548 34.27 -12.23 -14.51
CA ASN A 548 34.76 -10.86 -14.70
C ASN A 548 35.58 -10.86 -15.99
N ASN A 549 35.38 -9.82 -16.82
CA ASN A 549 36.09 -9.58 -18.08
C ASN A 549 37.60 -9.73 -17.95
#